data_AF-A0A353DIK9-F1
#
_entry.id   AF-A0A353DIK9-F1
#
_cell.length_a   1.000
_cell.length_b   1.000
_cell.length_c   1.000
_cell.angle_alpha   90.00
_cell.angle_beta   90.00
_cell.angle_gamma   90.00
#
_symmetry.space_group_name_H-M   'P 1'
#
loop_
_entity.id
_entity.type
_entity.pdbx_description
1 polymer ?
#
loop_
_entity_poly.entity_id
_entity_poly.type
_entity_poly.pdbx_seq_one_letter_code
_entity_poly.pdbx_strand_id
1 'polypeptide(L)'
;MTEITEDISDIQGLTEETRELLEATGVESLKTLAESDAHILLSEMEQANGMLQLTPILPAASEIQLWIEQSRNLLDYHPVAEVHRLEPVDEEVKKEAPEVLHAISIPVAHMVKQKISVNDIPAMDSFVEEGEQESVRLEVEVSEGSQDLPRITALPPLQSAQDVAPATVVHIEPKARNVAEIKPALSENHDKAAIQPLLSGVADIRKSPSTGLNLGKTPHSRGYIRGVLHPQTTRIRIAAILTIITMIMLPASLVAGVLLLLNYSVWIALIPLVFVVVGLLYLMLARGMRCRVCGMPIYGPKACRKHVKAHHIRFLGYIFPTSFHVLLFSWFRCMYCGTSIRVKE
;
A
#
# COMPACT_ATOMS: atom_id res chain seq x y z
N MET A 1 -28.95 19.68 41.73
CA MET A 1 -28.64 19.96 40.33
C MET A 1 -28.11 21.38 40.29
N THR A 2 -26.80 21.51 40.36
CA THR A 2 -26.10 22.79 40.15
C THR A 2 -26.16 23.06 38.65
N GLU A 3 -26.82 24.15 38.25
CA GLU A 3 -26.69 24.70 36.89
C GLU A 3 -25.21 25.01 36.67
N ILE A 4 -24.55 24.25 35.79
CA ILE A 4 -23.25 24.65 35.26
C ILE A 4 -23.58 25.78 34.31
N THR A 5 -23.33 27.01 34.72
CA THR A 5 -23.42 28.18 33.85
C THR A 5 -22.38 28.01 32.75
N GLU A 6 -22.79 27.86 31.49
CA GLU A 6 -21.91 27.71 30.32
C GLU A 6 -21.20 29.04 29.93
N ASP A 7 -21.14 30.00 30.86
CA ASP A 7 -20.67 31.36 30.64
C ASP A 7 -19.15 31.46 30.83
N ILE A 8 -18.50 32.19 29.92
CA ILE A 8 -17.04 32.35 29.85
C ILE A 8 -16.49 33.16 31.05
N SER A 9 -17.38 33.84 31.78
CA SER A 9 -17.07 34.65 32.97
C SER A 9 -16.30 33.93 34.08
N ASP A 10 -16.35 32.59 34.14
CA ASP A 10 -15.69 31.78 35.17
C ASP A 10 -14.17 31.58 34.94
N ILE A 11 -13.61 32.06 33.81
CA ILE A 11 -12.20 31.91 33.46
C ILE A 11 -11.33 32.96 34.17
N GLN A 12 -10.22 32.52 34.76
CA GLN A 12 -9.32 33.43 35.48
C GLN A 12 -8.45 34.23 34.50
N GLY A 13 -8.43 35.55 34.70
CA GLY A 13 -7.58 36.47 33.92
C GLY A 13 -8.23 37.00 32.64
N LEU A 14 -9.52 36.73 32.42
CA LEU A 14 -10.26 37.33 31.31
C LEU A 14 -10.74 38.73 31.70
N THR A 15 -10.36 39.73 30.91
CA THR A 15 -10.88 41.10 31.03
C THR A 15 -12.13 41.30 30.17
N GLU A 16 -12.95 42.30 30.48
CA GLU A 16 -14.16 42.60 29.68
C GLU A 16 -13.82 42.86 28.20
N GLU A 17 -12.74 43.58 27.92
CA GLU A 17 -12.33 43.88 26.55
C GLU A 17 -11.90 42.61 25.79
N THR A 18 -11.21 41.68 26.46
CA THR A 18 -10.84 40.38 25.87
C THR A 18 -12.04 39.45 25.70
N ARG A 19 -13.08 39.60 26.53
CA ARG A 19 -14.34 38.86 26.40
C ARG A 19 -15.12 39.31 25.16
N GLU A 20 -15.25 40.61 24.97
CA GLU A 20 -15.86 41.18 23.75
C GLU A 20 -15.11 40.74 22.49
N LEU A 21 -13.77 40.64 22.56
CA LEU A 21 -12.97 40.13 21.45
C LEU A 21 -13.21 38.64 21.17
N LEU A 22 -13.33 37.81 22.21
CA LEU A 22 -13.68 36.38 22.05
C LEU A 22 -15.09 36.19 21.47
N GLU A 23 -16.06 36.97 21.96
CA GLU A 23 -17.43 36.99 21.41
C GLU A 23 -17.42 37.41 19.93
N ALA A 24 -16.61 38.41 19.56
CA ALA A 24 -16.45 38.83 18.17
C ALA A 24 -15.83 37.75 17.26
N THR A 25 -15.06 36.81 17.82
CA THR A 25 -14.55 35.62 17.11
C THR A 25 -15.54 34.45 17.07
N GLY A 26 -16.72 34.59 17.66
CA GLY A 26 -17.75 33.54 17.72
C GLY A 26 -17.58 32.56 18.89
N VAL A 27 -16.72 32.89 19.85
CA VAL A 27 -16.53 32.11 21.08
C VAL A 27 -17.37 32.73 22.19
N GLU A 28 -18.63 32.29 22.27
CA GLU A 28 -19.64 32.82 23.21
C GLU A 28 -19.85 31.93 24.45
N SER A 29 -19.32 30.70 24.44
CA SER A 29 -19.51 29.73 25.53
C SER A 29 -18.20 29.04 25.96
N LEU A 30 -18.19 28.52 27.21
CA LEU A 30 -17.07 27.69 27.70
C LEU A 30 -16.80 26.48 26.80
N LYS A 31 -17.86 25.90 26.22
CA LYS A 31 -17.75 24.73 25.33
C LYS A 31 -17.05 25.07 24.02
N THR A 32 -17.45 26.18 23.39
CA THR A 32 -16.80 26.65 22.16
C THR A 32 -15.32 26.96 22.39
N LEU A 33 -14.97 27.50 23.56
CA LEU A 33 -13.57 27.76 23.90
C LEU A 33 -12.78 26.46 24.15
N ALA A 34 -13.36 25.48 24.84
CA ALA A 34 -12.71 24.20 25.12
C ALA A 34 -12.38 23.39 23.86
N GLU A 35 -13.23 23.50 22.84
CA GLU A 35 -13.07 22.87 21.51
C GLU A 35 -12.16 23.66 20.57
N SER A 36 -11.80 24.91 20.91
CA SER A 36 -10.98 25.78 20.05
C SER A 36 -9.50 25.41 20.08
N ASP A 37 -8.81 25.71 18.97
CA ASP A 37 -7.35 25.65 18.86
C ASP A 37 -6.73 27.02 19.14
N ALA A 38 -5.70 27.07 19.98
CA ALA A 38 -5.10 28.33 20.43
C ALA A 38 -4.47 29.16 19.30
N HIS A 39 -3.90 28.51 18.28
CA HIS A 39 -3.24 29.20 17.17
C HIS A 39 -4.26 29.73 16.17
N ILE A 40 -5.35 28.97 15.92
CA ILE A 40 -6.45 29.43 15.07
C ILE A 40 -7.14 30.61 15.74
N LEU A 41 -7.48 30.48 17.02
CA LEU A 41 -8.18 31.52 17.78
C LEU A 41 -7.36 32.81 17.86
N LEU A 42 -6.04 32.73 18.07
CA LEU A 42 -5.18 33.91 18.03
C LEU A 42 -5.24 34.64 16.69
N SER A 43 -5.18 33.90 15.57
CA SER A 43 -5.27 34.49 14.23
C SER A 43 -6.64 35.14 13.97
N GLU A 44 -7.72 34.54 14.47
CA GLU A 44 -9.07 35.09 14.36
C GLU A 44 -9.24 36.33 15.24
N MET A 45 -8.67 36.33 16.44
CA MET A 45 -8.63 37.48 17.34
C MET A 45 -7.81 38.64 16.75
N GLU A 46 -6.69 38.35 16.09
CA GLU A 46 -5.91 39.34 15.34
C GLU A 46 -6.73 39.99 14.22
N GLN A 47 -7.45 39.18 13.45
CA GLN A 47 -8.30 39.67 12.37
C GLN A 47 -9.48 40.49 12.90
N ALA A 48 -10.18 39.98 13.92
CA ALA A 48 -11.32 40.66 14.54
C ALA A 48 -10.89 41.98 15.18
N ASN A 49 -9.77 42.00 15.91
CA ASN A 49 -9.26 43.22 16.53
C ASN A 49 -8.75 44.23 15.49
N GLY A 50 -8.20 43.78 14.36
CA GLY A 50 -7.85 44.67 13.24
C GLY A 50 -9.05 45.37 12.62
N MET A 51 -10.23 44.74 12.64
CA MET A 51 -11.47 45.31 12.10
C MET A 51 -12.25 46.15 13.12
N LEU A 52 -12.29 45.71 14.38
CA LEU A 52 -13.18 46.24 15.42
C LEU A 52 -12.45 47.10 16.46
N GLN A 53 -11.12 47.04 16.53
CA GLN A 53 -10.26 47.82 17.43
C GLN A 53 -10.72 47.74 18.90
N LEU A 54 -11.06 46.53 19.36
CA LEU A 54 -11.66 46.28 20.67
C LEU A 54 -10.65 46.35 21.82
N THR A 55 -9.41 45.91 21.59
CA THR A 55 -8.34 45.92 22.60
C THR A 55 -7.06 46.56 22.05
N PRO A 56 -6.36 47.37 22.86
CA PRO A 56 -5.07 47.95 22.47
C PRO A 56 -3.92 46.93 22.51
N ILE A 57 -4.07 45.84 23.28
CA ILE A 57 -3.06 44.79 23.48
C ILE A 57 -3.75 43.44 23.25
N LEU A 58 -3.23 42.66 22.30
CA LEU A 58 -3.71 41.31 22.07
C LEU A 58 -3.13 40.34 23.11
N PRO A 59 -3.91 39.34 23.56
CA PRO A 59 -3.42 38.32 24.46
C PRO A 59 -2.30 37.48 23.81
N ALA A 60 -1.37 37.02 24.62
CA ALA A 60 -0.32 36.12 24.15
C ALA A 60 -0.88 34.72 23.88
N ALA A 61 -0.26 33.97 22.96
CA ALA A 61 -0.67 32.60 22.64
C ALA A 61 -0.72 31.69 23.89
N SER A 62 0.18 31.90 24.86
CA SER A 62 0.21 31.18 26.13
C SER A 62 -0.98 31.49 27.05
N GLU A 63 -1.51 32.71 26.99
CA GLU A 63 -2.68 33.11 27.77
C GLU A 63 -3.95 32.48 27.20
N ILE A 64 -4.07 32.44 25.87
CA ILE A 64 -5.17 31.76 25.17
C ILE A 64 -5.15 30.25 25.47
N GLN A 65 -3.98 29.62 25.44
CA GLN A 65 -3.83 28.21 25.82
C GLN A 65 -4.30 27.95 27.25
N LEU A 66 -3.95 28.83 28.19
CA LEU A 66 -4.39 28.73 29.58
C LEU A 66 -5.91 28.81 29.70
N TRP A 67 -6.57 29.70 28.96
CA TRP A 67 -8.04 29.81 28.96
C TRP A 67 -8.73 28.58 28.36
N ILE A 68 -8.14 27.99 27.32
CA ILE A 68 -8.63 26.74 26.72
C ILE A 68 -8.47 25.57 27.70
N GLU A 69 -7.33 25.47 28.40
CA GLU A 69 -7.13 24.44 29.43
C GLU A 69 -8.07 24.63 30.63
N GLN A 70 -8.29 25.88 31.06
CA GLN A 70 -9.24 26.19 32.13
C GLN A 70 -10.67 25.84 31.75
N SER A 71 -11.11 26.16 30.52
CA SER A 71 -12.46 25.79 30.06
C SER A 71 -12.64 24.28 29.93
N ARG A 72 -11.60 23.54 29.49
CA ARG A 72 -11.59 22.06 29.49
C ARG A 72 -11.73 21.47 30.89
N ASN A 73 -10.98 22.01 31.87
CA ASN A 73 -11.05 21.57 33.26
C ASN A 73 -12.41 21.88 33.91
N LEU A 74 -13.00 23.04 33.62
CA LEU A 74 -14.32 23.42 34.13
C LEU A 74 -15.45 22.56 33.57
N LEU A 75 -15.32 22.07 32.33
CA LEU A 75 -16.30 21.22 31.67
C LEU A 75 -16.05 19.70 31.85
N ASP A 76 -15.00 19.33 32.59
CA ASP A 76 -14.49 17.95 32.67
C ASP A 76 -14.23 17.34 31.26
N TYR A 77 -14.00 18.21 30.28
CA TYR A 77 -13.87 17.87 28.87
C TYR A 77 -12.40 17.62 28.53
N HIS A 78 -12.06 16.35 28.42
CA HIS A 78 -10.75 15.89 27.98
C HIS A 78 -10.84 15.46 26.52
N PRO A 79 -10.41 16.27 25.54
CA PRO A 79 -10.39 15.82 24.16
C PRO A 79 -9.47 14.59 24.07
N VAL A 80 -9.96 13.52 23.44
CA VAL A 80 -9.15 12.34 23.10
C VAL A 80 -7.97 12.87 22.28
N ALA A 81 -6.77 12.84 22.86
CA ALA A 81 -5.58 13.45 22.28
C ALA A 81 -5.43 13.01 20.82
N GLU A 82 -5.73 13.92 19.90
CA GLU A 82 -5.46 13.71 18.50
C GLU A 82 -3.95 13.67 18.36
N VAL A 83 -3.40 12.47 18.13
CA VAL A 83 -1.97 12.24 17.91
C VAL A 83 -1.56 13.00 16.65
N HIS A 84 -1.21 14.28 16.82
CA HIS A 84 -0.59 15.09 15.81
C HIS A 84 0.85 14.58 15.65
N ARG A 85 1.06 13.85 14.56
CA ARG A 85 2.39 13.49 14.08
C ARG A 85 3.14 14.80 13.83
N LEU A 86 4.07 15.14 14.73
CA LEU A 86 5.00 16.24 14.55
C LEU A 86 5.68 16.08 13.18
N GLU A 87 5.58 17.11 12.35
CA GLU A 87 6.45 17.23 11.18
C GLU A 87 7.90 17.25 11.66
N PRO A 88 8.82 16.50 11.02
CA PRO A 88 10.18 16.46 11.48
C PRO A 88 10.82 17.85 11.30
N VAL A 89 11.13 18.50 12.42
CA VAL A 89 12.11 19.58 12.47
C VAL A 89 13.43 19.00 11.96
N ASP A 90 13.99 19.62 10.93
CA ASP A 90 15.30 19.29 10.37
C ASP A 90 16.40 19.62 11.39
N GLU A 91 16.52 18.82 12.45
CA GLU A 91 17.77 18.74 13.19
C GLU A 91 18.72 17.82 12.42
N GLU A 92 19.88 18.36 12.06
CA GLU A 92 21.02 17.66 11.50
C GLU A 92 21.62 16.67 12.53
N VAL A 93 20.85 15.66 12.92
CA VAL A 93 21.38 14.51 13.63
C VAL A 93 22.09 13.66 12.60
N LYS A 94 23.42 13.55 12.75
CA LYS A 94 24.30 12.65 12.01
C LYS A 94 23.76 11.21 12.09
N LYS A 95 22.96 10.81 11.10
CA LYS A 95 22.41 9.46 10.97
C LYS A 95 23.53 8.49 10.62
N GLU A 96 24.05 7.80 11.62
CA GLU A 96 24.60 6.47 11.38
C GLU A 96 23.44 5.59 10.93
N ALA A 97 23.56 5.01 9.73
CA ALA A 97 22.49 4.22 9.15
C ALA A 97 22.25 2.98 10.02
N PRO A 98 21.01 2.71 10.50
CA PRO A 98 20.71 1.41 11.06
C PRO A 98 20.92 0.38 9.95
N GLU A 99 21.68 -0.67 10.25
CA GLU A 99 21.92 -1.78 9.33
C GLU A 99 20.58 -2.43 8.98
N VAL A 100 20.02 -2.08 7.83
CA VAL A 100 18.76 -2.63 7.36
C VAL A 100 19.00 -4.08 6.97
N LEU A 101 18.68 -5.00 7.87
CA LEU A 101 18.68 -6.43 7.61
C LEU A 101 17.73 -6.72 6.44
N HIS A 102 18.31 -7.08 5.29
CA HIS A 102 17.56 -7.43 4.11
C HIS A 102 17.06 -8.88 4.25
N ALA A 103 15.75 -9.06 4.38
CA ALA A 103 15.15 -10.38 4.29
C ALA A 103 15.28 -10.91 2.84
N ILE A 104 16.15 -11.90 2.64
CA ILE A 104 16.30 -12.60 1.36
C ILE A 104 15.48 -13.89 1.43
N SER A 105 14.51 -14.05 0.52
CA SER A 105 13.77 -15.31 0.40
C SER A 105 14.68 -16.41 -0.16
N ILE A 106 14.98 -17.43 0.65
CA ILE A 106 15.78 -18.59 0.23
C ILE A 106 14.84 -19.65 -0.39
N PRO A 107 15.10 -20.13 -1.61
CA PRO A 107 14.30 -21.20 -2.21
C PRO A 107 14.54 -22.54 -1.50
N VAL A 108 13.48 -23.35 -1.35
CA VAL A 108 13.49 -24.64 -0.62
C VAL A 108 14.60 -25.61 -1.08
N ALA A 109 14.91 -25.64 -2.38
CA ALA A 109 15.98 -26.48 -2.92
C ALA A 109 17.37 -26.13 -2.35
N HIS A 110 17.59 -24.87 -1.98
CA HIS A 110 18.84 -24.41 -1.37
C HIS A 110 18.93 -24.80 0.11
N MET A 111 17.80 -24.80 0.83
CA MET A 111 17.72 -25.25 2.23
C MET A 111 18.08 -26.74 2.35
N VAL A 112 17.55 -27.58 1.46
CA VAL A 112 17.84 -29.03 1.45
C VAL A 112 19.32 -29.29 1.15
N LYS A 113 19.91 -28.55 0.20
CA LYS A 113 21.33 -28.70 -0.15
C LYS A 113 22.27 -28.28 0.98
N GLN A 114 21.88 -27.27 1.76
CA GLN A 114 22.66 -26.78 2.90
C GLN A 114 22.26 -27.42 4.24
N LYS A 115 21.33 -28.38 4.24
CA LYS A 115 20.78 -29.05 5.44
C LYS A 115 20.28 -28.08 6.52
N ILE A 116 19.70 -26.96 6.11
CA ILE A 116 19.10 -25.98 7.03
C ILE A 116 17.69 -26.48 7.37
N SER A 117 17.46 -26.84 8.64
CA SER A 117 16.15 -27.23 9.15
C SER A 117 15.26 -26.01 9.36
N VAL A 118 13.94 -26.19 9.33
CA VAL A 118 12.97 -25.10 9.58
C VAL A 118 13.15 -24.51 10.98
N ASN A 119 13.62 -25.33 11.93
CA ASN A 119 13.89 -24.89 13.30
C ASN A 119 15.18 -24.05 13.43
N ASP A 120 16.06 -24.08 12.42
CA ASP A 120 17.31 -23.31 12.42
C ASP A 120 17.07 -21.87 11.93
N ILE A 121 15.85 -21.53 11.52
CA ILE A 121 15.45 -20.18 11.13
C ILE A 121 15.01 -19.44 12.39
N PRO A 122 15.73 -18.38 12.83
CA PRO A 122 15.33 -17.61 14.00
C PRO A 122 13.93 -17.02 13.78
N ALA A 123 13.03 -17.25 14.73
CA ALA A 123 11.73 -16.59 14.74
C ALA A 123 11.96 -15.08 14.91
N MET A 124 11.27 -14.27 14.11
CA MET A 124 11.36 -12.83 14.23
C MET A 124 10.52 -12.42 15.43
N ASP A 125 11.17 -12.04 16.54
CA ASP A 125 10.48 -11.46 17.68
C ASP A 125 9.88 -10.12 17.23
N SER A 126 8.55 -10.01 17.31
CA SER A 126 7.87 -8.74 17.18
C SER A 126 8.22 -7.90 18.40
N PHE A 127 9.05 -6.87 18.22
CA PHE A 127 9.23 -5.83 19.21
C PHE A 127 7.88 -5.10 19.38
N VAL A 128 7.15 -5.44 20.43
CA VAL A 128 6.05 -4.64 20.97
C VAL A 128 6.69 -3.76 22.03
N GLU A 129 6.66 -2.44 21.82
CA GLU A 129 7.05 -1.47 22.85
C GLU A 129 6.13 -1.66 24.06
N GLU A 130 6.74 -1.76 25.25
CA GLU A 130 6.06 -1.89 26.53
C GLU A 130 5.19 -0.65 26.79
N GLY A 131 3.88 -0.85 26.88
CA GLY A 131 2.91 0.18 27.24
C GLY A 131 1.54 -0.44 27.51
N GLU A 132 1.29 -0.77 28.78
CA GLU A 132 0.02 -1.04 29.46
C GLU A 132 -1.01 -1.96 28.77
N GLN A 133 -1.03 -3.21 29.25
CA GLN A 133 -2.08 -4.19 29.00
C GLN A 133 -3.32 -3.89 29.86
N GLU A 134 -4.43 -3.52 29.23
CA GLU A 134 -5.76 -3.80 29.78
C GLU A 134 -6.32 -5.06 29.08
N SER A 135 -6.44 -6.14 29.85
CA SER A 135 -6.93 -7.43 29.36
C SER A 135 -8.45 -7.45 29.27
N VAL A 136 -9.00 -7.43 28.06
CA VAL A 136 -10.41 -7.82 27.85
C VAL A 136 -10.51 -9.34 27.91
N ARG A 137 -10.96 -9.83 29.06
CA ARG A 137 -11.27 -11.23 29.34
C ARG A 137 -12.61 -11.58 28.66
N LEU A 138 -12.56 -12.28 27.52
CA LEU A 138 -13.73 -12.97 26.99
C LEU A 138 -13.85 -14.32 27.69
N GLU A 139 -14.74 -14.38 28.68
CA GLU A 139 -15.24 -15.63 29.25
C GLU A 139 -16.11 -16.33 28.20
N VAL A 140 -15.64 -17.47 27.71
CA VAL A 140 -16.48 -18.41 26.95
C VAL A 140 -16.66 -19.63 27.83
N GLU A 141 -17.83 -19.72 28.46
CA GLU A 141 -18.32 -20.92 29.11
C GLU A 141 -18.44 -22.05 28.08
N VAL A 142 -17.61 -23.07 28.22
CA VAL A 142 -17.74 -24.33 27.48
C VAL A 142 -18.52 -25.29 28.37
N SER A 143 -19.81 -25.47 28.06
CA SER A 143 -20.64 -26.49 28.69
C SER A 143 -20.37 -27.86 28.05
N GLU A 144 -20.22 -28.86 28.91
CA GLU A 144 -19.79 -30.23 28.62
C GLU A 144 -20.78 -31.00 27.73
N GLY A 145 -20.24 -31.88 26.88
CA GLY A 145 -21.04 -32.79 26.07
C GLY A 145 -20.24 -33.85 25.31
N SER A 146 -19.88 -34.92 26.03
CA SER A 146 -19.76 -36.31 25.56
C SER A 146 -18.57 -36.77 24.67
N GLN A 147 -17.59 -37.38 25.35
CA GLN A 147 -17.05 -38.74 25.15
C GLN A 147 -16.56 -39.18 23.76
N ASP A 148 -15.24 -39.26 23.60
CA ASP A 148 -14.48 -40.52 23.44
C ASP A 148 -13.16 -40.29 22.67
N LEU A 149 -12.00 -40.45 23.34
CA LEU A 149 -10.89 -41.30 22.87
C LEU A 149 -9.71 -41.30 23.87
N PRO A 150 -9.01 -42.43 24.06
CA PRO A 150 -8.06 -42.63 25.15
C PRO A 150 -6.62 -42.18 24.84
N ARG A 151 -6.04 -41.48 25.81
CA ARG A 151 -4.69 -41.62 26.41
C ARG A 151 -3.62 -42.32 25.57
N ILE A 152 -2.73 -41.55 24.94
CA ILE A 152 -1.45 -42.06 24.41
C ILE A 152 -0.41 -41.98 25.53
N THR A 153 -0.06 -43.15 26.06
CA THR A 153 1.07 -43.39 26.95
C THR A 153 2.34 -43.58 26.11
N ALA A 154 3.42 -42.92 26.57
CA ALA A 154 4.85 -43.18 26.40
C ALA A 154 5.37 -44.00 25.18
N LEU A 155 6.31 -43.40 24.46
CA LEU A 155 7.24 -44.04 23.53
C LEU A 155 8.10 -45.12 24.20
N PRO A 156 8.36 -46.26 23.53
CA PRO A 156 9.55 -47.08 23.75
C PRO A 156 10.66 -46.81 22.71
N PRO A 157 11.92 -47.20 23.01
CA PRO A 157 13.11 -46.67 22.34
C PRO A 157 13.59 -47.48 21.13
N LEU A 158 14.45 -46.80 20.35
CA LEU A 158 15.22 -47.24 19.19
C LEU A 158 15.78 -48.68 19.25
N GLN A 159 15.54 -49.44 18.17
CA GLN A 159 16.36 -50.59 17.77
C GLN A 159 16.83 -50.44 16.32
N SER A 160 18.03 -50.94 16.08
CA SER A 160 18.89 -50.69 14.92
C SER A 160 18.57 -51.54 13.68
N ALA A 161 18.91 -50.94 12.52
CA ALA A 161 19.58 -51.52 11.34
C ALA A 161 18.99 -52.77 10.64
N GLN A 162 18.53 -52.62 9.40
CA GLN A 162 19.17 -53.15 8.16
C GLN A 162 18.25 -53.06 6.92
N ASP A 163 18.90 -52.74 5.78
CA ASP A 163 18.60 -53.05 4.37
C ASP A 163 17.16 -53.07 3.85
N VAL A 164 16.79 -52.08 3.02
CA VAL A 164 15.74 -52.26 1.99
C VAL A 164 16.05 -51.50 0.68
N ALA A 165 16.10 -52.30 -0.38
CA ALA A 165 15.97 -52.16 -1.86
C ALA A 165 15.62 -50.80 -2.54
N PRO A 166 15.92 -50.64 -3.86
CA PRO A 166 15.74 -49.38 -4.58
C PRO A 166 14.26 -49.00 -4.76
N ALA A 167 14.01 -47.69 -4.88
CA ALA A 167 12.69 -47.08 -4.92
C ALA A 167 11.82 -47.61 -6.07
N THR A 168 10.73 -48.32 -5.72
CA THR A 168 9.61 -48.59 -6.60
C THR A 168 8.83 -47.30 -6.86
N VAL A 169 8.73 -46.90 -8.13
CA VAL A 169 7.85 -45.82 -8.57
C VAL A 169 6.40 -46.29 -8.41
N VAL A 170 5.71 -45.79 -7.38
CA VAL A 170 4.26 -45.97 -7.25
C VAL A 170 3.59 -44.92 -8.14
N HIS A 171 3.05 -45.39 -9.27
CA HIS A 171 2.09 -44.60 -10.05
C HIS A 171 0.81 -44.46 -9.22
N ILE A 172 0.58 -43.27 -8.66
CA ILE A 172 -0.69 -42.96 -8.01
C ILE A 172 -1.65 -42.48 -9.08
N GLU A 173 -2.63 -43.31 -9.43
CA GLU A 173 -3.80 -42.86 -10.20
C GLU A 173 -4.60 -41.84 -9.37
N PRO A 174 -5.01 -40.70 -9.94
CA PRO A 174 -5.80 -39.71 -9.23
C PRO A 174 -7.18 -40.30 -8.91
N LYS A 175 -7.41 -40.62 -7.64
CA LYS A 175 -8.73 -40.98 -7.12
C LYS A 175 -9.68 -39.81 -7.36
N ALA A 176 -10.69 -40.06 -8.18
CA ALA A 176 -11.76 -39.10 -8.48
C ALA A 176 -12.35 -38.57 -7.17
N ARG A 177 -12.18 -37.27 -6.92
CA ARG A 177 -12.84 -36.57 -5.83
C ARG A 177 -14.31 -36.45 -6.21
N ASN A 178 -15.16 -37.28 -5.60
CA ASN A 178 -16.59 -37.07 -5.63
C ASN A 178 -16.87 -35.64 -5.17
N VAL A 179 -17.38 -34.82 -6.08
CA VAL A 179 -17.90 -33.50 -5.79
C VAL A 179 -19.17 -33.74 -4.98
N ALA A 180 -19.05 -33.72 -3.66
CA ALA A 180 -20.20 -33.54 -2.80
C ALA A 180 -20.79 -32.17 -3.17
N GLU A 181 -21.95 -32.22 -3.80
CA GLU A 181 -22.76 -31.09 -4.17
C GLU A 181 -23.10 -30.29 -2.91
N ILE A 182 -22.36 -29.21 -2.68
CA ILE A 182 -22.71 -28.23 -1.66
C ILE A 182 -23.94 -27.51 -2.20
N LYS A 183 -25.12 -27.97 -1.78
CA LYS A 183 -26.38 -27.24 -1.99
C LYS A 183 -26.19 -25.82 -1.43
N PRO A 184 -26.44 -24.77 -2.22
CA PRO A 184 -26.45 -23.41 -1.68
C PRO A 184 -27.61 -23.34 -0.68
N ALA A 185 -27.29 -23.15 0.59
CA ALA A 185 -28.29 -22.83 1.58
C ALA A 185 -29.02 -21.55 1.12
N LEU A 186 -30.32 -21.72 0.98
CA LEU A 186 -31.28 -20.71 0.61
C LEU A 186 -31.18 -19.52 1.58
N SER A 187 -31.23 -18.33 0.99
CA SER A 187 -31.30 -17.00 1.58
C SER A 187 -31.75 -16.92 3.05
N GLU A 188 -30.84 -16.48 3.92
CA GLU A 188 -31.20 -15.62 5.04
C GLU A 188 -30.70 -14.20 4.74
N ASN A 189 -31.65 -13.27 4.73
CA ASN A 189 -31.46 -11.84 4.58
C ASN A 189 -30.66 -11.30 5.77
N HIS A 190 -29.34 -11.32 5.67
CA HIS A 190 -28.54 -10.32 6.35
C HIS A 190 -28.43 -9.12 5.42
N ASP A 191 -29.21 -8.09 5.73
CA ASP A 191 -29.03 -6.74 5.22
C ASP A 191 -27.60 -6.30 5.55
N LYS A 192 -26.67 -6.64 4.66
CA LYS A 192 -25.31 -6.12 4.69
C LYS A 192 -25.45 -4.63 4.45
N ALA A 193 -25.37 -3.85 5.53
CA ALA A 193 -25.23 -2.41 5.45
C ALA A 193 -24.17 -2.13 4.38
N ALA A 194 -24.59 -1.41 3.32
CA ALA A 194 -23.70 -1.05 2.24
C ALA A 194 -22.58 -0.22 2.86
N ILE A 195 -21.42 -0.83 3.07
CA ILE A 195 -20.25 -0.18 3.63
C ILE A 195 -19.91 0.93 2.65
N GLN A 196 -20.24 2.17 3.02
CA GLN A 196 -19.94 3.32 2.19
C GLN A 196 -18.42 3.45 2.12
N PRO A 197 -17.84 3.63 0.93
CA PRO A 197 -16.41 3.81 0.81
C PRO A 197 -15.98 5.02 1.65
N LEU A 198 -14.87 4.90 2.38
CA LEU A 198 -14.29 6.03 3.10
C LEU A 198 -14.20 7.23 2.15
N LEU A 199 -14.78 8.36 2.58
CA LEU A 199 -14.65 9.66 1.91
C LEU A 199 -13.17 10.05 1.96
N SER A 200 -12.43 9.71 0.90
CA SER A 200 -11.05 10.15 0.77
C SER A 200 -11.05 11.67 0.60
N GLY A 201 -10.42 12.40 1.53
CA GLY A 201 -10.10 13.81 1.35
C GLY A 201 -9.39 14.06 0.01
N VAL A 202 -9.50 15.30 -0.49
CA VAL A 202 -9.00 15.83 -1.79
C VAL A 202 -8.26 14.77 -2.60
N ALA A 203 -8.98 14.13 -3.53
CA ALA A 203 -8.53 12.92 -4.20
C ALA A 203 -7.16 13.11 -4.90
N ASP A 204 -6.08 12.67 -4.25
CA ASP A 204 -4.72 12.69 -4.81
C ASP A 204 -4.73 12.02 -6.18
N ILE A 205 -4.49 12.82 -7.23
CA ILE A 205 -4.49 12.42 -8.64
C ILE A 205 -3.63 11.18 -8.86
N ARG A 206 -2.60 10.98 -8.02
CA ARG A 206 -1.69 9.83 -8.12
C ARG A 206 -2.35 8.51 -7.73
N LYS A 207 -3.31 8.53 -6.80
CA LYS A 207 -3.97 7.34 -6.22
C LYS A 207 -5.37 7.12 -6.78
N SER A 208 -6.11 8.21 -7.05
CA SER A 208 -7.47 8.16 -7.57
C SER A 208 -7.48 7.96 -9.09
N PRO A 209 -8.50 7.29 -9.66
CA PRO A 209 -8.67 7.24 -11.12
C PRO A 209 -8.86 8.64 -11.69
N SER A 210 -8.26 8.91 -12.86
CA SER A 210 -8.37 10.20 -13.55
C SER A 210 -9.84 10.52 -13.85
N THR A 211 -10.37 11.59 -13.25
CA THR A 211 -11.77 12.01 -13.44
C THR A 211 -12.01 12.53 -14.86
N GLY A 212 -11.05 13.25 -15.45
CA GLY A 212 -11.15 13.78 -16.82
C GLY A 212 -11.17 12.70 -17.91
N LEU A 213 -10.19 11.78 -17.93
CA LEU A 213 -10.10 10.70 -18.93
C LEU A 213 -11.24 9.65 -18.85
N ASN A 214 -11.92 9.58 -17.71
CA ASN A 214 -13.01 8.65 -17.45
C ASN A 214 -14.39 9.31 -17.49
N LEU A 215 -14.48 10.59 -17.87
CA LEU A 215 -15.75 11.27 -18.04
C LEU A 215 -16.63 10.49 -19.02
N GLY A 216 -17.86 10.15 -18.60
CA GLY A 216 -18.82 9.39 -19.42
C GLY A 216 -18.52 7.89 -19.59
N LYS A 217 -17.45 7.35 -18.96
CA LYS A 217 -17.14 5.92 -19.02
C LYS A 217 -17.56 5.22 -17.73
N THR A 218 -18.33 4.15 -17.86
CA THR A 218 -18.72 3.35 -16.69
C THR A 218 -17.51 2.63 -16.10
N PRO A 219 -17.43 2.45 -14.75
CA PRO A 219 -16.29 1.78 -14.11
C PRO A 219 -16.03 0.38 -14.63
N HIS A 220 -17.07 -0.31 -15.10
CA HIS A 220 -17.01 -1.67 -15.65
C HIS A 220 -16.62 -1.73 -17.13
N SER A 221 -16.59 -0.60 -17.85
CA SER A 221 -16.22 -0.57 -19.26
C SER A 221 -14.74 -0.89 -19.49
N ARG A 222 -14.41 -1.50 -20.63
CA ARG A 222 -13.01 -1.83 -21.00
C ARG A 222 -12.16 -0.58 -21.24
N GLY A 223 -12.79 0.55 -21.54
CA GLY A 223 -12.13 1.84 -21.77
C GLY A 223 -11.90 2.68 -20.51
N TYR A 224 -12.38 2.23 -19.35
CA TYR A 224 -12.19 2.91 -18.07
C TYR A 224 -10.75 2.73 -17.59
N ILE A 225 -10.03 3.84 -17.50
CA ILE A 225 -8.62 3.90 -17.13
C ILE A 225 -8.52 3.82 -15.61
N ARG A 226 -8.13 2.64 -15.11
CA ARG A 226 -7.98 2.36 -13.68
C ARG A 226 -6.55 2.61 -13.22
N GLY A 227 -6.43 3.09 -11.98
CA GLY A 227 -5.25 2.91 -11.16
C GLY A 227 -4.27 4.07 -11.11
N VAL A 228 -3.12 3.75 -10.51
CA VAL A 228 -2.13 4.70 -9.99
C VAL A 228 -1.35 5.33 -11.15
N LEU A 229 -1.10 6.64 -11.07
CA LEU A 229 -0.30 7.36 -12.06
C LEU A 229 1.19 7.03 -11.88
N HIS A 230 1.84 6.62 -12.98
CA HIS A 230 3.29 6.45 -13.00
C HIS A 230 3.99 7.82 -13.10
N PRO A 231 5.02 8.11 -12.28
CA PRO A 231 5.68 9.42 -12.27
C PRO A 231 6.39 9.75 -13.59
N GLN A 232 6.86 8.73 -14.31
CA GLN A 232 7.57 8.87 -15.58
C GLN A 232 6.71 8.33 -16.72
N THR A 233 5.69 9.08 -17.16
CA THR A 233 4.74 8.64 -18.20
C THR A 233 5.38 8.51 -19.58
N THR A 234 6.09 9.54 -20.02
CA THR A 234 6.78 9.59 -21.32
C THR A 234 7.84 8.48 -21.45
N ARG A 235 8.65 8.30 -20.41
CA ARG A 235 9.69 7.26 -20.37
C ARG A 235 9.13 5.86 -20.48
N ILE A 236 7.99 5.56 -19.83
CA ILE A 236 7.29 4.28 -19.99
C ILE A 236 6.89 4.05 -21.45
N ARG A 237 6.34 5.07 -22.13
CA ARG A 237 5.92 4.93 -23.53
C ARG A 237 7.11 4.67 -24.46
N ILE A 238 8.18 5.45 -24.31
CA ILE A 238 9.41 5.28 -25.11
C ILE A 238 10.01 3.89 -24.86
N ALA A 239 10.08 3.47 -23.60
CA ALA A 239 10.55 2.12 -23.25
C ALA A 239 9.67 1.03 -23.86
N ALA A 240 8.34 1.20 -23.90
CA ALA A 240 7.41 0.27 -24.55
C ALA A 240 7.59 0.18 -26.08
N ILE A 241 7.97 1.28 -26.74
CA ILE A 241 8.30 1.27 -28.18
C ILE A 241 9.60 0.51 -28.39
N LEU A 242 10.65 0.86 -27.64
CA LEU A 242 11.96 0.21 -27.74
C LEU A 242 11.88 -1.29 -27.46
N THR A 243 11.07 -1.73 -26.48
CA THR A 243 10.87 -3.15 -26.18
C THR A 243 10.27 -3.90 -27.36
N ILE A 244 9.22 -3.37 -27.98
CA ILE A 244 8.56 -4.01 -29.13
C ILE A 244 9.52 -4.05 -30.32
N ILE A 245 10.21 -2.95 -30.63
CA ILE A 245 11.20 -2.92 -31.72
C ILE A 245 12.30 -3.95 -31.46
N THR A 246 12.87 -3.99 -30.25
CA THR A 246 13.93 -4.96 -29.89
C THR A 246 13.43 -6.40 -30.05
N MET A 247 12.19 -6.68 -29.63
CA MET A 247 11.60 -8.01 -29.69
C MET A 247 11.30 -8.48 -31.12
N ILE A 248 11.05 -7.56 -32.05
CA ILE A 248 10.88 -7.85 -33.49
C ILE A 248 12.25 -7.91 -34.21
N MET A 249 13.16 -6.99 -33.89
CA MET A 249 14.49 -6.91 -34.50
C MET A 249 15.39 -8.08 -34.10
N LEU A 250 15.23 -8.67 -32.91
CA LEU A 250 16.00 -9.84 -32.49
C LEU A 250 15.85 -11.03 -33.47
N PRO A 251 14.64 -11.58 -33.74
CA PRO A 251 14.50 -12.66 -34.71
C PRO A 251 14.84 -12.21 -36.14
N ALA A 252 14.52 -10.97 -36.52
CA ALA A 252 14.89 -10.44 -37.83
C ALA A 252 16.42 -10.39 -38.03
N SER A 253 17.18 -10.03 -36.99
CA SER A 253 18.64 -10.03 -36.99
C SER A 253 19.21 -11.43 -37.12
N LEU A 254 18.58 -12.45 -36.51
CA LEU A 254 19.01 -13.84 -36.66
C LEU A 254 18.79 -14.34 -38.10
N VAL A 255 17.62 -14.07 -38.68
CA VAL A 255 17.32 -14.42 -40.07
C VAL A 255 18.26 -13.69 -41.04
N ALA A 256 18.48 -12.39 -40.81
CA ALA A 256 19.42 -11.58 -41.59
C ALA A 256 20.85 -12.15 -41.56
N GLY A 257 21.32 -12.60 -40.38
CA GLY A 257 22.62 -13.25 -40.24
C GLY A 257 22.73 -14.54 -41.05
N VAL A 258 21.69 -15.38 -41.05
CA VAL A 258 21.65 -16.60 -41.87
C VAL A 258 21.64 -16.27 -43.37
N LEU A 259 20.83 -15.31 -43.81
CA LEU A 259 20.79 -14.88 -45.21
C LEU A 259 22.15 -14.34 -45.67
N LEU A 260 22.85 -13.60 -44.81
CA LEU A 260 24.18 -13.07 -45.10
C LEU A 260 25.21 -14.21 -45.27
N LEU A 261 25.12 -15.27 -44.46
CA LEU A 261 25.95 -16.48 -44.61
C LEU A 261 25.66 -17.24 -45.92
N LEU A 262 24.44 -17.14 -46.45
CA LEU A 262 24.06 -17.73 -47.74
C LEU A 262 24.42 -16.84 -48.94
N ASN A 263 25.30 -15.85 -48.76
CA ASN A 263 25.75 -14.90 -49.79
C ASN A 263 24.62 -14.10 -50.47
N TYR A 264 23.54 -13.79 -49.74
CA TYR A 264 22.58 -12.78 -50.18
C TYR A 264 23.19 -11.36 -50.10
N SER A 265 22.42 -10.36 -50.52
CA SER A 265 22.80 -8.95 -50.55
C SER A 265 23.44 -8.43 -49.25
N VAL A 266 24.60 -7.77 -49.37
CA VAL A 266 25.32 -7.13 -48.25
C VAL A 266 24.51 -6.06 -47.52
N TRP A 267 23.51 -5.46 -48.17
CA TRP A 267 22.61 -4.48 -47.55
C TRP A 267 21.82 -5.05 -46.36
N ILE A 268 21.64 -6.37 -46.30
CA ILE A 268 20.99 -7.08 -45.18
C ILE A 268 21.78 -6.90 -43.87
N ALA A 269 23.08 -6.61 -43.94
CA ALA A 269 23.92 -6.31 -42.78
C ALA A 269 23.46 -5.08 -41.96
N LEU A 270 22.64 -4.20 -42.55
CA LEU A 270 22.07 -3.06 -41.84
C LEU A 270 21.14 -3.48 -40.70
N ILE A 271 20.43 -4.60 -40.84
CA ILE A 271 19.47 -5.10 -39.83
C ILE A 271 20.16 -5.43 -38.50
N PRO A 272 21.19 -6.30 -38.44
CA PRO A 272 21.91 -6.57 -37.19
C PRO A 272 22.61 -5.32 -36.64
N LEU A 273 23.12 -4.44 -37.49
CA LEU A 273 23.73 -3.17 -37.05
C LEU A 273 22.73 -2.28 -36.30
N VAL A 274 21.53 -2.08 -36.87
CA VAL A 274 20.45 -1.31 -36.23
C VAL A 274 19.97 -2.00 -34.96
N PHE A 275 19.88 -3.33 -34.95
CA PHE A 275 19.52 -4.10 -33.75
C PHE A 275 20.48 -3.82 -32.59
N VAL A 276 21.79 -3.75 -32.82
CA VAL A 276 22.77 -3.42 -31.78
C VAL A 276 22.49 -2.03 -31.19
N VAL A 277 22.26 -1.03 -32.04
CA VAL A 277 21.97 0.34 -31.58
C VAL A 277 20.68 0.39 -30.76
N VAL A 278 19.59 -0.21 -31.27
CA VAL A 278 18.30 -0.25 -30.56
C VAL A 278 18.40 -1.06 -29.27
N GLY A 279 19.14 -2.17 -29.28
CA GLY A 279 19.39 -3.01 -28.10
C GLY A 279 20.10 -2.25 -26.98
N LEU A 280 21.10 -1.43 -27.31
CA LEU A 280 21.76 -0.54 -26.35
C LEU A 280 20.79 0.49 -25.75
N LEU A 281 19.97 1.13 -26.60
CA LEU A 281 18.93 2.06 -26.13
C LEU A 281 17.92 1.38 -25.20
N TYR A 282 17.51 0.14 -25.53
CA TYR A 282 16.64 -0.67 -24.67
C TYR A 282 17.30 -0.96 -23.31
N LEU A 283 18.58 -1.34 -23.28
CA LEU A 283 19.30 -1.59 -22.03
C LEU A 283 19.40 -0.34 -21.16
N MET A 284 19.62 0.83 -21.76
CA MET A 284 19.70 2.11 -21.04
C MET A 284 18.34 2.61 -20.54
N LEU A 285 17.30 2.54 -21.38
CA LEU A 285 16.03 3.22 -21.11
C LEU A 285 14.96 2.30 -20.52
N ALA A 286 14.85 1.05 -20.98
CA ALA A 286 13.77 0.14 -20.62
C ALA A 286 14.12 -0.77 -19.44
N ARG A 287 15.37 -1.25 -19.34
CA ARG A 287 15.78 -2.18 -18.28
C ARG A 287 15.65 -1.59 -16.86
N GLY A 288 15.88 -0.28 -16.72
CA GLY A 288 15.76 0.44 -15.45
C GLY A 288 14.32 0.78 -15.04
N MET A 289 13.31 0.52 -15.88
CA MET A 289 11.92 0.89 -15.59
C MET A 289 11.32 -0.03 -14.53
N ARG A 290 10.97 0.55 -13.39
CA ARG A 290 10.38 -0.14 -12.23
C ARG A 290 8.92 0.22 -12.08
N CYS A 291 8.13 -0.73 -11.59
CA CYS A 291 6.76 -0.47 -11.14
C CYS A 291 6.78 0.42 -9.90
N ARG A 292 5.93 1.46 -9.85
CA ARG A 292 5.80 2.34 -8.67
C ARG A 292 5.31 1.59 -7.42
N VAL A 293 4.47 0.57 -7.59
CA VAL A 293 3.83 -0.12 -6.47
C VAL A 293 4.73 -1.19 -5.87
N CYS A 294 5.31 -2.06 -6.71
CA CYS A 294 6.10 -3.20 -6.24
C CYS A 294 7.60 -3.10 -6.55
N GLY A 295 8.07 -2.03 -7.19
CA GLY A 295 9.49 -1.84 -7.53
C GLY A 295 10.06 -2.79 -8.59
N MET A 296 9.28 -3.79 -9.05
CA MET A 296 9.75 -4.80 -9.99
C MET A 296 9.92 -4.24 -11.42
N PRO A 297 10.91 -4.73 -12.19
CA PRO A 297 11.19 -4.21 -13.53
C PRO A 297 10.07 -4.54 -14.50
N ILE A 298 9.46 -3.54 -15.13
CA ILE A 298 8.28 -3.70 -16.00
C ILE A 298 8.64 -4.45 -17.29
N TYR A 299 9.77 -4.08 -17.90
CA TYR A 299 10.21 -4.60 -19.19
C TYR A 299 11.34 -5.63 -19.09
N GLY A 300 11.68 -6.04 -17.86
CA GLY A 300 12.71 -7.03 -17.59
C GLY A 300 12.10 -8.39 -17.26
N PRO A 301 12.68 -9.50 -17.74
CA PRO A 301 12.28 -10.82 -17.29
C PRO A 301 12.72 -11.03 -15.84
N LYS A 302 11.82 -11.54 -15.01
CA LYS A 302 12.15 -12.15 -13.72
C LYS A 302 11.51 -13.53 -13.61
N ALA A 303 12.25 -14.45 -13.01
CA ALA A 303 11.79 -15.79 -12.68
C ALA A 303 11.01 -15.73 -11.36
N CYS A 304 9.78 -15.24 -11.42
CA CYS A 304 8.85 -15.29 -10.29
C CYS A 304 7.43 -15.55 -10.79
N ARG A 305 6.57 -16.00 -9.87
CA ARG A 305 5.16 -16.25 -10.19
C ARG A 305 4.51 -14.93 -10.59
N LYS A 306 3.91 -14.92 -11.77
CA LYS A 306 3.22 -13.73 -12.32
C LYS A 306 1.78 -13.73 -11.85
N HIS A 307 1.20 -12.54 -11.73
CA HIS A 307 -0.17 -12.37 -11.27
C HIS A 307 -1.16 -12.98 -12.27
N VAL A 308 -2.23 -13.63 -11.78
CA VAL A 308 -3.22 -14.36 -12.61
C VAL A 308 -3.90 -13.46 -13.65
N LYS A 309 -4.19 -12.22 -13.27
CA LYS A 309 -4.79 -11.19 -14.16
C LYS A 309 -3.79 -10.48 -15.08
N ALA A 310 -2.52 -10.88 -15.12
CA ALA A 310 -1.54 -10.27 -16.02
C ALA A 310 -1.78 -10.74 -17.46
N HIS A 311 -1.73 -9.81 -18.42
CA HIS A 311 -1.90 -10.16 -19.82
C HIS A 311 -0.74 -11.05 -20.29
N HIS A 312 -1.09 -12.18 -20.89
CA HIS A 312 -0.15 -13.21 -21.32
C HIS A 312 -0.53 -13.69 -22.71
N ILE A 313 0.48 -13.82 -23.57
CA ILE A 313 0.38 -14.47 -24.88
C ILE A 313 1.36 -15.64 -24.86
N ARG A 314 0.89 -16.82 -25.27
CA ARG A 314 1.63 -18.09 -25.13
C ARG A 314 3.07 -18.06 -25.70
N PHE A 315 3.30 -17.36 -26.79
CA PHE A 315 4.62 -17.29 -27.43
C PHE A 315 5.42 -16.03 -27.08
N LEU A 316 4.73 -14.90 -26.86
CA LEU A 316 5.35 -13.60 -26.64
C LEU A 316 5.50 -13.24 -25.14
N GLY A 317 5.03 -14.13 -24.27
CA GLY A 317 5.06 -13.96 -22.83
C GLY A 317 4.18 -12.81 -22.35
N TYR A 318 4.69 -12.07 -21.36
CA TYR A 318 3.95 -11.02 -20.65
C TYR A 318 4.42 -9.60 -21.00
N ILE A 319 5.67 -9.46 -21.47
CA ILE A 319 6.27 -8.14 -21.74
C ILE A 319 5.64 -7.51 -22.98
N PHE A 320 5.44 -8.29 -24.04
CA PHE A 320 4.83 -7.81 -25.27
C PHE A 320 3.40 -7.30 -25.07
N PRO A 321 2.43 -8.07 -24.52
CA PRO A 321 1.08 -7.57 -24.34
C PRO A 321 1.04 -6.37 -23.39
N THR A 322 1.92 -6.31 -22.38
CA THR A 322 2.04 -5.14 -21.50
C THR A 322 2.48 -3.90 -22.30
N SER A 323 3.52 -4.03 -23.13
CA SER A 323 4.03 -2.93 -23.96
C SER A 323 2.97 -2.45 -24.95
N PHE A 324 2.24 -3.38 -25.57
CA PHE A 324 1.16 -3.07 -26.50
C PHE A 324 0.00 -2.34 -25.81
N HIS A 325 -0.40 -2.77 -24.61
CA HIS A 325 -1.45 -2.12 -23.81
C HIS A 325 -1.08 -0.69 -23.42
N VAL A 326 0.18 -0.47 -23.02
CA VAL A 326 0.71 0.88 -22.73
C VAL A 326 0.52 1.81 -23.92
N LEU A 327 0.84 1.35 -25.13
CA LEU A 327 0.77 2.18 -26.34
C LEU A 327 -0.66 2.44 -26.80
N LEU A 328 -1.52 1.43 -26.80
CA LEU A 328 -2.90 1.58 -27.28
C LEU A 328 -3.82 2.25 -26.27
N PHE A 329 -3.74 1.85 -25.00
CA PHE A 329 -4.72 2.25 -24.00
C PHE A 329 -4.17 3.26 -22.99
N SER A 330 -2.87 3.58 -23.04
CA SER A 330 -2.22 4.46 -22.06
C SER A 330 -2.35 3.97 -20.60
N TRP A 331 -2.65 2.69 -20.40
CA TRP A 331 -2.67 2.02 -19.10
C TRP A 331 -2.31 0.55 -19.28
N PHE A 332 -1.79 -0.05 -18.21
CA PHE A 332 -1.45 -1.48 -18.20
C PHE A 332 -1.62 -2.07 -16.80
N ARG A 333 -1.62 -3.39 -16.72
CA ARG A 333 -1.63 -4.11 -15.44
C ARG A 333 -0.24 -4.67 -15.19
N CYS A 334 0.37 -4.34 -14.05
CA CYS A 334 1.70 -4.85 -13.71
C CYS A 334 1.70 -6.39 -13.68
N MET A 335 2.68 -7.03 -14.33
CA MET A 335 2.76 -8.50 -14.39
C MET A 335 3.08 -9.16 -13.03
N TYR A 336 3.59 -8.39 -12.07
CA TYR A 336 4.00 -8.87 -10.74
C TYR A 336 2.91 -8.65 -9.69
N CYS A 337 2.60 -7.39 -9.36
CA CYS A 337 1.59 -7.08 -8.34
C CYS A 337 0.16 -7.07 -8.87
N GLY A 338 -0.04 -7.06 -10.19
CA GLY A 338 -1.37 -6.96 -10.77
C GLY A 338 -2.00 -5.58 -10.62
N THR A 339 -1.37 -4.57 -10.03
CA THR A 339 -1.98 -3.23 -9.94
C THR A 339 -2.11 -2.62 -11.35
N SER A 340 -3.24 -1.96 -11.63
CA SER A 340 -3.40 -1.16 -12.84
C SER A 340 -2.64 0.16 -12.69
N ILE A 341 -1.85 0.50 -13.70
CA ILE A 341 -0.97 1.67 -13.74
C ILE A 341 -1.33 2.45 -14.98
N ARG A 342 -1.59 3.75 -14.82
CA ARG A 342 -1.88 4.66 -15.93
C ARG A 342 -0.65 5.48 -16.32
N VAL A 343 -0.61 5.81 -17.61
CA VAL A 343 0.51 6.47 -18.31
C VAL A 343 0.01 7.74 -19.04
N LYS A 344 -1.16 8.24 -18.63
CA LYS A 344 -1.76 9.49 -19.09
C LYS A 344 -2.53 10.10 -17.92
N GLU A 345 -2.53 11.42 -17.85
CA GLU A 345 -3.33 12.21 -16.91
C GLU A 345 -4.72 12.48 -17.47
#